data_AF-K4AGQ0-F1
#
_entry.id   AF-K4AGQ0-F1
#
_cell.length_a   1.000
_cell.length_b   1.000
_cell.length_c   1.000
_cell.angle_alpha   90.00
_cell.angle_beta   90.00
_cell.angle_gamma   90.00
#
_symmetry.space_group_name_H-M   'P 1'
#
loop_
_entity.id
_entity.type
_entity.pdbx_description
1 polymer ?
#
loop_
_entity_poly.entity_id
_entity_poly.type
_entity_poly.pdbx_seq_one_letter_code
_entity_poly.pdbx_strand_id
1 'polypeptide(L)'
;MSIHYLVSITLSVYLLRAIHKQGIYGMFLFMNTDKNITAGKLVIDVAYFIFHVHSETHNFCDETPCPATGEFVLASKQTLPSFTPPGSYTLTMKLLGDSNEELTCISFGFSIGFVTPNAII
;
A
#
# COMPACT_ATOMS: atom_id res chain seq x y z
N MET A 1 4.05 -23.44 10.70
CA MET A 1 5.41 -23.36 10.14
C MET A 1 5.34 -22.43 8.93
N SER A 2 5.33 -21.11 9.17
CA SER A 2 5.29 -20.09 8.11
C SER A 2 6.73 -19.72 7.78
N ILE A 3 7.20 -20.12 6.60
CA ILE A 3 8.50 -19.71 6.09
C ILE A 3 8.38 -18.21 5.78
N HIS A 4 8.93 -17.40 6.68
CA HIS A 4 9.29 -16.03 6.41
C HIS A 4 10.31 -16.06 5.26
N TYR A 5 9.84 -15.91 4.03
CA TYR A 5 10.71 -15.59 2.92
C TYR A 5 11.40 -14.27 3.27
N LEU A 6 12.74 -14.24 3.22
CA LEU A 6 13.58 -13.11 3.58
C LEU A 6 13.42 -11.98 2.55
N VAL A 7 12.23 -11.39 2.49
CA VAL A 7 12.05 -10.07 1.89
C VAL A 7 12.44 -9.08 2.97
N SER A 8 13.66 -8.55 2.88
CA SER A 8 14.01 -7.37 3.66
C SER A 8 13.23 -6.20 3.08
N ILE A 9 12.28 -5.67 3.85
CA ILE A 9 11.38 -4.60 3.40
C ILE A 9 11.75 -3.33 4.14
N THR A 10 12.19 -2.31 3.39
CA THR A 10 12.25 -0.95 3.93
C THR A 10 11.02 -0.18 3.45
N LEU A 11 10.19 0.23 4.41
CA LEU A 11 8.96 0.99 4.17
C LEU A 11 9.26 2.49 4.28
N SER A 12 9.08 3.22 3.19
CA SER A 12 9.13 4.68 3.21
C SER A 12 7.79 5.24 2.75
N VAL A 13 7.04 5.79 3.71
CA VAL A 13 5.73 6.44 3.47
C VAL A 13 5.94 7.94 3.33
N TYR A 14 5.50 8.52 2.22
CA TYR A 14 5.56 9.96 2.00
C TYR A 14 4.18 10.51 1.66
N LEU A 15 3.82 11.65 2.24
CA LEU A 15 2.67 12.43 1.77
C LEU A 15 3.09 13.19 0.50
N LEU A 16 2.64 12.74 -0.67
CA LEU A 16 3.04 13.34 -1.94
C LEU A 16 2.32 14.67 -2.18
N ARG A 17 1.01 14.74 -1.91
CA ARG A 17 0.21 15.96 -2.01
C ARG A 17 -1.00 15.90 -1.08
N ALA A 18 -1.31 17.02 -0.43
CA ALA A 18 -2.60 17.26 0.22
C ALA A 18 -3.34 18.34 -0.55
N ILE A 19 -4.27 17.95 -1.43
CA ILE A 19 -5.09 18.88 -2.21
C ILE A 19 -6.51 18.80 -1.63
N HIS A 20 -6.99 19.87 -1.00
CA HIS A 20 -8.41 20.07 -0.71
C HIS A 20 -9.18 18.85 -0.13
N LYS A 21 -8.83 18.44 1.10
CA LYS A 21 -9.35 17.24 1.81
C LYS A 21 -9.04 15.87 1.15
N GLN A 22 -8.36 15.87 0.01
CA GLN A 22 -7.87 14.68 -0.69
C GLN A 22 -6.35 14.54 -0.45
N GLY A 23 -5.97 13.54 0.35
CA GLY A 23 -4.56 13.19 0.59
C GLY A 23 -4.09 12.13 -0.40
N ILE A 24 -2.97 12.37 -1.08
CA ILE A 24 -2.27 11.38 -1.89
C ILE A 24 -1.05 10.91 -1.09
N TYR A 25 -1.07 9.65 -0.69
CA TYR A 25 0.05 9.00 -0.03
C TYR A 25 0.84 8.21 -1.07
N GLY A 26 2.14 8.51 -1.16
CA GLY A 26 3.09 7.72 -1.92
C GLY A 26 3.76 6.72 -1.00
N MET A 27 3.75 5.47 -1.42
CA MET A 27 4.45 4.39 -0.76
C MET A 27 5.60 3.90 -1.63
N PHE A 28 6.79 3.84 -1.06
CA PHE A 28 7.93 3.14 -1.65
C PHE A 28 8.34 1.97 -0.76
N LEU A 29 8.36 0.79 -1.35
CA LEU A 29 8.78 -0.45 -0.73
C LEU A 29 10.05 -0.91 -1.41
N PHE A 30 11.15 -0.93 -0.67
CA PHE A 30 12.39 -1.55 -1.13
C PHE A 30 12.35 -3.00 -0.70
N MET A 31 12.36 -3.91 -1.67
CA MET A 31 12.22 -5.34 -1.46
C MET A 31 13.44 -6.04 -2.05
N ASN A 32 13.92 -7.07 -1.37
CA ASN A 32 14.95 -7.96 -1.90
C ASN A 32 14.41 -9.39 -1.93
N THR A 33 14.58 -10.12 -3.04
CA THR A 33 14.13 -11.50 -3.14
C THR A 33 15.09 -12.35 -3.98
N ASP A 34 15.33 -13.58 -3.55
CA ASP A 34 16.12 -14.56 -4.32
C ASP A 34 15.27 -15.34 -5.35
N LYS A 35 13.98 -15.02 -5.47
CA LYS A 35 13.05 -15.70 -6.37
C LYS A 35 12.61 -14.78 -7.51
N ASN A 36 12.54 -15.33 -8.72
CA ASN A 36 11.96 -14.61 -9.84
C ASN A 36 10.43 -14.53 -9.69
N ILE A 37 9.91 -13.35 -9.40
CA ILE A 37 8.48 -13.05 -9.43
C ILE A 37 8.13 -12.68 -10.87
N THR A 38 7.63 -13.66 -11.62
CA THR A 38 7.24 -13.49 -13.03
C THR A 38 5.82 -12.97 -13.20
N ALA A 39 4.97 -13.21 -12.19
CA ALA A 39 3.58 -12.79 -12.13
C ALA A 39 3.14 -12.68 -10.67
N GLY A 40 2.11 -11.87 -10.43
CA GLY A 40 1.55 -11.69 -9.10
C GLY A 40 0.47 -10.61 -9.07
N LYS A 41 -0.21 -10.49 -7.93
CA LYS A 41 -1.27 -9.50 -7.68
C LYS A 41 -0.93 -8.67 -6.47
N LEU A 42 -1.04 -7.36 -6.60
CA LEU A 42 -0.98 -6.42 -5.50
C LEU A 42 -2.40 -6.14 -5.04
N VAL A 43 -2.76 -6.64 -3.86
CA VAL A 43 -4.05 -6.38 -3.21
C VAL A 43 -3.86 -5.28 -2.19
N ILE A 44 -4.63 -4.21 -2.33
CA ILE A 44 -4.71 -3.10 -1.39
C ILE A 44 -6.05 -3.21 -0.67
N ASP A 45 -6.02 -3.18 0.65
CA ASP A 45 -7.21 -3.23 1.49
C ASP A 45 -7.16 -2.07 2.48
N VAL A 46 -8.25 -1.33 2.58
CA VAL A 46 -8.42 -0.22 3.52
C VAL A 46 -9.51 -0.60 4.51
N ALA A 47 -9.14 -0.64 5.79
CA ALA A 47 -10.08 -0.74 6.88
C ALA A 47 -10.27 0.62 7.56
N TYR A 48 -11.52 0.96 7.90
CA TYR A 48 -11.86 2.03 8.82
C TYR A 48 -12.37 1.39 10.11
N PHE A 49 -11.68 1.65 11.22
CA PHE A 49 -11.85 0.88 12.46
C PHE A 49 -11.67 -0.63 12.23
N ILE A 50 -12.79 -1.38 12.19
CA ILE A 50 -12.83 -2.85 12.03
C ILE A 50 -13.53 -3.28 10.73
N PHE A 51 -13.94 -2.32 9.89
CA PHE A 51 -14.68 -2.57 8.66
C PHE A 51 -13.79 -2.33 7.45
N HIS A 52 -13.69 -3.33 6.58
CA HIS A 52 -13.06 -3.18 5.26
C HIS A 52 -13.95 -2.28 4.39
N VAL A 53 -13.50 -1.05 4.13
CA VAL A 53 -14.27 -0.03 3.40
C VAL A 53 -13.89 0.05 1.93
N HIS A 54 -12.69 -0.40 1.57
CA HIS A 54 -12.22 -0.38 0.20
C HIS A 54 -11.22 -1.50 -0.04
N SER A 55 -11.28 -2.13 -1.21
CA SER A 55 -10.27 -3.06 -1.66
C SER A 55 -10.07 -2.90 -3.16
N GLU A 56 -8.81 -2.92 -3.56
CA GLU A 56 -8.38 -2.81 -4.95
C GLU A 56 -7.35 -3.90 -5.23
N THR A 57 -7.35 -4.45 -6.44
CA THR A 57 -6.38 -5.47 -6.85
C THR A 57 -5.82 -5.11 -8.21
N HIS A 58 -4.50 -4.96 -8.27
CA HIS A 58 -3.74 -4.66 -9.48
C HIS A 58 -2.79 -5.82 -9.80
N ASN A 59 -2.40 -5.97 -11.07
CA ASN A 59 -1.32 -6.91 -11.37
C ASN A 59 0.02 -6.29 -10.96
N PHE A 60 0.86 -7.07 -10.31
CA PHE A 60 2.17 -6.62 -9.87
C PHE A 60 3.06 -6.15 -11.03
N CYS A 61 3.01 -6.86 -12.15
CA CYS A 61 3.85 -6.60 -13.32
C CYS A 61 3.42 -5.36 -14.14
N ASP A 62 2.26 -4.77 -13.84
CA ASP A 62 1.82 -3.52 -14.47
C ASP A 62 2.52 -2.32 -13.81
N GLU A 63 2.81 -2.43 -12.52
CA GLU A 63 3.45 -1.37 -11.70
C GLU A 63 4.97 -1.56 -11.57
N THR A 64 5.47 -2.78 -11.78
CA THR A 64 6.89 -3.14 -11.58
C THR A 64 7.41 -3.98 -12.75
N PRO A 65 8.65 -3.77 -13.23
CA PRO A 65 9.22 -4.61 -14.28
C PRO A 65 9.32 -6.08 -13.86
N CYS A 66 8.80 -6.99 -14.69
CA CYS A 66 8.88 -8.43 -14.48
C CYS A 66 9.85 -9.11 -15.47
N PRO A 67 10.58 -10.16 -15.05
CA PRO A 67 10.56 -10.77 -13.72
C PRO A 67 11.30 -9.94 -12.66
N ALA A 68 10.65 -9.69 -11.52
CA ALA A 68 11.31 -9.01 -10.40
C ALA A 68 12.17 -10.02 -9.63
N THR A 69 13.44 -9.70 -9.42
CA THR A 69 14.42 -10.54 -8.73
C THR A 69 15.52 -9.67 -8.14
N GLY A 70 16.15 -10.11 -7.06
CA GLY A 70 17.13 -9.32 -6.33
C GLY A 70 16.48 -8.11 -5.66
N GLU A 71 17.16 -6.95 -5.71
CA GLU A 71 16.67 -5.70 -5.14
C GLU A 71 15.76 -4.96 -6.14
N PHE A 72 14.55 -4.64 -5.71
CA PHE A 72 13.58 -3.91 -6.50
C PHE A 72 12.75 -2.95 -5.64
N VAL A 73 12.15 -1.97 -6.30
CA VAL A 73 11.32 -0.95 -5.65
C VAL A 73 9.89 -1.09 -6.15
N LEU A 74 8.97 -1.34 -5.23
CA LEU A 74 7.53 -1.28 -5.49
C LEU A 74 7.01 0.09 -5.07
N ALA A 75 6.63 0.90 -6.05
CA ALA A 75 6.04 2.22 -5.84
C ALA A 75 4.52 2.12 -6.00
N SER A 76 3.77 2.53 -4.98
CA SER A 76 2.31 2.56 -5.05
C SER A 76 1.80 3.92 -4.61
N LYS A 77 0.82 4.46 -5.33
CA LYS A 77 0.16 5.72 -5.00
C LYS A 77 -1.26 5.43 -4.55
N GLN A 78 -1.57 5.84 -3.34
CA GLN A 78 -2.89 5.70 -2.74
C GLN A 78 -3.54 7.07 -2.67
N THR A 79 -4.68 7.21 -3.36
CA THR A 79 -5.46 8.44 -3.33
C THR A 79 -6.62 8.25 -2.38
N LEU A 80 -6.64 8.98 -1.26
CA LEU A 80 -7.81 8.98 -0.38
C LEU A 80 -9.00 9.62 -1.09
N PRO A 81 -10.24 9.21 -0.85
CA PRO A 81 -11.42 9.87 -1.41
C PRO A 81 -11.58 11.31 -0.88
N SER A 82 -12.26 12.16 -1.64
CA SER A 82 -12.37 13.61 -1.37
C SER A 82 -13.15 13.91 -0.08
N PHE A 83 -13.95 12.97 0.39
CA PHE A 83 -14.66 13.02 1.66
C PHE A 83 -14.33 11.77 2.47
N THR A 84 -13.35 11.89 3.36
CA THR A 84 -12.92 10.80 4.24
C THR A 84 -13.28 11.14 5.69
N PRO A 85 -14.12 10.35 6.37
CA PRO A 85 -14.45 10.57 7.77
C PRO A 85 -13.18 10.59 8.65
N PRO A 86 -13.15 11.42 9.69
CA PRO A 86 -12.06 11.37 10.65
C PRO A 86 -12.10 10.06 11.45
N GLY A 87 -10.94 9.63 11.90
CA GLY A 87 -10.74 8.39 12.65
C GLY A 87 -9.56 7.59 12.16
N SER A 88 -9.45 6.36 12.65
CA SER A 88 -8.33 5.47 12.37
C SER A 88 -8.59 4.60 11.16
N TYR A 89 -7.61 4.58 10.27
CA TYR A 89 -7.59 3.76 9.07
C TYR A 89 -6.41 2.80 9.13
N THR A 90 -6.58 1.62 8.55
CA THR A 90 -5.50 0.66 8.33
C THR A 90 -5.41 0.40 6.85
N LEU A 91 -4.25 0.65 6.26
CA LEU A 91 -3.94 0.22 4.92
C LEU A 91 -3.15 -1.09 5.00
N THR A 92 -3.66 -2.12 4.35
CA THR A 92 -3.02 -3.41 4.19
C THR A 92 -2.70 -3.63 2.71
N MET A 93 -1.43 -3.85 2.40
CA MET A 93 -0.93 -4.18 1.07
C MET A 93 -0.42 -5.62 1.09
N LYS A 94 -0.93 -6.46 0.18
CA LYS A 94 -0.52 -7.85 0.03
C LYS A 94 -0.02 -8.08 -1.38
N LEU A 95 1.18 -8.63 -1.49
CA LEU A 95 1.71 -9.14 -2.74
C LEU A 95 1.46 -10.65 -2.79
N LEU A 96 0.62 -11.08 -3.72
CA LEU A 96 0.33 -12.47 -4.00
C LEU A 96 1.14 -12.92 -5.21
N GLY A 97 1.72 -14.12 -5.14
CA GLY A 97 2.36 -14.77 -6.29
C GLY A 97 1.35 -15.33 -7.28
N ASP A 98 1.86 -15.99 -8.32
CA ASP A 98 1.04 -16.58 -9.38
C ASP A 98 0.11 -17.69 -8.87
N SER A 99 0.50 -18.42 -7.81
CA SER A 99 -0.35 -19.44 -7.17
C SER A 99 -1.26 -18.88 -6.07
N ASN A 100 -1.45 -17.56 -6.00
CA ASN A 100 -2.15 -16.82 -4.95
C ASN A 100 -1.56 -17.02 -3.54
N GLU A 101 -0.30 -17.46 -3.45
CA GLU A 101 0.43 -17.52 -2.20
C GLU A 101 0.84 -16.11 -1.75
N GLU A 102 0.74 -15.83 -0.45
CA GLU A 102 1.17 -14.55 0.10
C GLU A 102 2.69 -14.48 0.12
N LEU A 103 3.27 -13.66 -0.77
CA LEU A 103 4.71 -13.41 -0.82
C LEU A 103 5.11 -12.33 0.19
N THR A 104 4.26 -11.33 0.37
CA THR A 104 4.50 -10.21 1.31
C THR A 104 3.18 -9.63 1.76
N CYS A 105 3.08 -9.27 3.04
CA CYS A 105 1.96 -8.54 3.62
C CYS A 105 2.48 -7.43 4.51
N ILE A 106 2.09 -6.19 4.20
CA ILE A 106 2.48 -4.99 4.92
C ILE A 106 1.20 -4.30 5.35
N SER A 107 1.10 -3.94 6.62
CA SER A 107 -0.03 -3.18 7.13
C SER A 107 0.48 -2.00 7.95
N PHE A 108 -0.12 -0.84 7.76
CA PHE A 108 0.16 0.33 8.60
C PHE A 108 -1.13 1.08 8.92
N GLY A 109 -1.18 1.61 10.14
CA GLY A 109 -2.27 2.45 10.61
C GLY A 109 -1.96 3.93 10.42
N PHE A 110 -2.97 4.70 10.06
CA PHE A 110 -2.91 6.16 10.02
C PHE A 110 -4.24 6.76 10.49
N SER A 111 -4.18 7.95 11.07
CA SER A 111 -5.37 8.64 11.58
C SER A 111 -5.64 9.89 10.76
N ILE A 112 -6.90 10.06 10.34
CA ILE A 112 -7.36 11.28 9.69
C ILE A 112 -8.05 12.15 10.73
N GLY A 113 -7.55 13.36 10.94
CA GLY A 113 -8.17 14.35 11.82
C GLY A 113 -9.19 15.23 11.08
N PHE A 114 -10.07 15.90 11.84
CA PHE A 114 -10.90 16.96 11.29
C PHE A 114 -10.01 18.14 10.87
N VAL A 115 -9.74 18.30 9.58
CA VAL A 115 -9.38 19.62 9.04
C VAL A 115 -10.66 20.43 8.89
N THR A 116 -10.92 21.31 9.85
CA THR A 116 -11.90 22.38 9.70
C THR A 116 -11.41 23.30 8.57
N PRO A 117 -12.23 23.59 7.54
CA PRO A 117 -11.92 24.66 6.61
C PRO A 117 -12.22 25.98 7.32
N ASN A 118 -11.36 26.38 8.26
CA ASN A 118 -11.31 27.75 8.73
C ASN A 118 -10.03 28.37 8.17
N ALA A 119 -10.04 28.62 6.86
CA ALA A 119 -9.34 29.80 6.37
C ALA A 119 -10.12 31.00 6.93
N ILE A 120 -9.66 31.51 8.08
CA ILE A 120 -10.09 32.83 8.53
C ILE A 120 -9.43 33.82 7.59
N ILE A 121 -10.32 34.61 6.99
CA ILE A 121 -10.14 35.74 6.07
C ILE A 121 -9.11 36.73 6.62
#